data_AF-A0AB73Z2L1-F1
#
_entry.id   AF-A0AB73Z2L1-F1
#
_cell.length_a   1.000
_cell.length_b   1.000
_cell.length_c   1.000
_cell.angle_alpha   90.00
_cell.angle_beta   90.00
_cell.angle_gamma   90.00
#
_symmetry.space_group_name_H-M   'P 1'
#
loop_
_entity.id
_entity.type
_entity.pdbx_description
1 polymer ?
#
loop_
_entity_poly.entity_id
_entity_poly.type
_entity_poly.pdbx_seq_one_letter_code
_entity_poly.pdbx_strand_id
1 'polypeptide(L)'
;MSAPERVTGLSGQRYGEVLLVTPGEAGPQATVYNSFPLNDCPAELWSALDPQALATEHKAATALLNGPRYWLMNAIEKAPQGPPVTKTFGGIEMLQQATVLLSSMNPAPYTVSQVSRNTVFVFNAGEEVYELQDPKGQRWVMQTWSQVVDPNLSRADLPKLGERLNLPAGWSYHTRVLTSELRVDTTNREARVLQDDLTNSYSLVTA
;
A
#
# COMPACT_ATOMS: atom_id res chain seq x y z
N MET A 1 6.93 23.90 -14.15
CA MET A 1 6.60 22.70 -13.34
C MET A 1 7.56 21.61 -13.74
N SER A 2 8.26 20.99 -12.78
CA SER A 2 9.18 19.88 -13.07
C SER A 2 8.38 18.66 -13.52
N ALA A 3 8.94 17.86 -14.42
CA ALA A 3 8.33 16.60 -14.85
C ALA A 3 8.16 15.64 -13.64
N PRO A 4 7.08 14.85 -13.59
CA PRO A 4 6.93 13.84 -12.55
C PRO A 4 8.07 12.82 -12.62
N GLU A 5 8.56 12.41 -11.46
CA GLU A 5 9.51 11.31 -11.34
C GLU A 5 8.75 10.00 -11.57
N ARG A 6 9.26 9.15 -12.47
CA ARG A 6 8.71 7.83 -12.76
C ARG A 6 9.67 6.75 -12.26
N VAL A 7 9.22 6.00 -11.26
CA VAL A 7 9.92 4.81 -10.76
C VAL A 7 9.29 3.59 -11.41
N THR A 8 10.10 2.70 -11.97
CA THR A 8 9.65 1.50 -12.71
C THR A 8 10.26 0.23 -12.13
N GLY A 9 9.79 -0.95 -12.57
CA GLY A 9 10.31 -2.24 -12.10
C GLY A 9 9.80 -2.64 -10.72
N LEU A 10 8.67 -2.08 -10.28
CA LEU A 10 8.11 -2.34 -8.95
C LEU A 10 7.47 -3.72 -8.84
N SER A 11 6.83 -4.23 -9.89
CA SER A 11 6.02 -5.45 -9.82
C SER A 11 6.84 -6.62 -9.25
N GLY A 12 6.35 -7.20 -8.15
CA GLY A 12 7.00 -8.28 -7.41
C GLY A 12 8.09 -7.86 -6.43
N GLN A 13 8.46 -6.58 -6.34
CA GLN A 13 9.43 -6.09 -5.36
C GLN A 13 8.82 -6.12 -3.96
N ARG A 14 9.56 -6.73 -3.03
CA ARG A 14 9.21 -6.87 -1.63
C ARG A 14 9.56 -5.58 -0.87
N TYR A 15 8.70 -5.18 0.04
CA TYR A 15 8.93 -4.02 0.90
C TYR A 15 8.18 -4.13 2.24
N GLY A 16 8.53 -3.26 3.18
CA GLY A 16 7.77 -3.06 4.41
C GLY A 16 7.63 -1.58 4.72
N GLU A 17 6.59 -1.23 5.47
CA GLU A 17 6.33 0.14 5.89
C GLU A 17 6.18 0.28 7.41
N VAL A 18 6.93 1.21 8.00
CA VAL A 18 6.72 1.64 9.39
C VAL A 18 5.95 2.95 9.36
N LEU A 19 4.79 2.97 10.02
CA LEU A 19 3.95 4.15 10.15
C LEU A 19 4.09 4.69 11.57
N LEU A 20 4.68 5.86 11.72
CA LEU A 20 4.75 6.55 13.02
C LEU A 20 3.57 7.49 13.16
N VAL A 21 2.66 7.15 14.08
CA VAL A 21 1.41 7.89 14.27
C VAL A 21 1.58 8.97 15.32
N THR A 22 1.19 10.19 15.00
CA THR A 22 1.18 11.34 15.90
C THR A 22 -0.20 11.99 15.93
N PRO A 23 -0.59 12.63 17.04
CA PRO A 23 -1.76 13.49 17.06
C PRO A 23 -1.62 14.63 16.03
N GLY A 24 -2.71 15.02 15.40
CA GLY A 24 -2.78 16.18 14.51
C GLY A 24 -4.11 16.91 14.68
N GLU A 25 -4.17 18.18 14.27
CA GLU A 25 -5.36 19.04 14.45
C GLU A 25 -6.60 18.49 13.74
N ALA A 26 -6.42 17.88 12.57
CA ALA A 26 -7.48 17.24 11.79
C ALA A 26 -7.71 15.75 12.17
N GLY A 27 -7.06 15.27 13.23
CA GLY A 27 -7.07 13.86 13.65
C GLY A 27 -5.67 13.21 13.58
N PRO A 28 -5.56 11.92 13.96
CA PRO A 28 -4.30 11.19 13.91
C PRO A 28 -3.68 11.19 12.51
N GLN A 29 -2.37 11.41 12.44
CA GLN A 29 -1.59 11.38 11.22
C GLN A 29 -0.47 10.37 11.34
N ALA A 30 -0.14 9.69 10.25
CA ALA A 30 0.99 8.76 10.20
C ALA A 30 2.04 9.24 9.21
N THR A 31 3.29 9.36 9.66
CA THR A 31 4.43 9.47 8.75
C THR A 31 4.84 8.08 8.30
N VAL A 32 4.82 7.84 7.00
CA VAL A 32 5.08 6.55 6.37
C VAL A 32 6.54 6.47 5.93
N TYR A 33 7.25 5.47 6.44
CA TYR A 33 8.60 5.11 6.03
C TYR A 33 8.54 3.78 5.28
N ASN A 34 9.08 3.72 4.07
CA ASN A 34 9.02 2.56 3.20
C ASN A 34 10.44 2.05 2.91
N SER A 35 10.68 0.75 3.01
CA SER A 35 12.00 0.15 2.77
C SER A 35 12.43 0.20 1.29
N PHE A 36 11.49 0.30 0.35
CA PHE A 36 11.78 0.42 -1.07
C PHE A 36 12.15 1.88 -1.45
N PRO A 37 13.16 2.09 -2.31
CA PRO A 37 13.97 1.09 -3.04
C PRO A 37 15.26 0.68 -2.32
N LEU A 38 15.43 1.03 -1.04
CA LEU A 38 16.71 0.90 -0.33
C LEU A 38 17.07 -0.55 0.00
N ASN A 39 16.06 -1.39 0.29
CA ASN A 39 16.21 -2.82 0.54
C ASN A 39 14.88 -3.57 0.35
N ASP A 40 14.95 -4.89 0.38
CA ASP A 40 13.84 -5.83 0.20
C ASP A 40 13.11 -6.19 1.51
N CYS A 41 13.28 -5.39 2.56
CA CYS A 41 12.70 -5.57 3.90
C CYS A 41 13.18 -6.86 4.62
N PRO A 42 14.47 -7.08 4.87
CA PRO A 42 15.01 -8.36 5.34
C PRO A 42 14.17 -9.07 6.41
N ALA A 43 13.76 -10.32 6.15
CA ALA A 43 12.75 -11.01 6.95
C ALA A 43 13.13 -11.14 8.44
N GLU A 44 14.39 -11.46 8.73
CA GLU A 44 14.90 -11.57 10.10
C GLU A 44 14.79 -10.24 10.85
N LEU A 45 15.21 -9.14 10.22
CA LEU A 45 15.14 -7.80 10.83
C LEU A 45 13.69 -7.35 10.99
N TRP A 46 12.83 -7.60 9.99
CA TRP A 46 11.43 -7.18 10.03
C TRP A 46 10.66 -7.90 11.14
N SER A 47 10.84 -9.21 11.27
CA SER A 47 10.21 -10.02 12.33
C SER A 47 10.70 -9.68 13.73
N ALA A 48 11.87 -9.04 13.86
CA ALA A 48 12.41 -8.58 15.13
C ALA A 48 11.90 -7.18 15.55
N LEU A 49 11.17 -6.47 14.70
CA LEU A 49 10.63 -5.15 15.04
C LEU A 49 9.55 -5.25 16.12
N ASP A 50 9.68 -4.42 17.16
CA ASP A 50 8.67 -4.23 18.19
C ASP A 50 7.98 -2.87 18.00
N PRO A 51 6.70 -2.83 17.58
CA PRO A 51 5.97 -1.59 17.37
C PRO A 51 5.90 -0.69 18.61
N GLN A 52 5.84 -1.25 19.83
CA GLN A 52 5.77 -0.46 21.07
C GLN A 52 7.12 0.20 21.38
N ALA A 53 8.21 -0.55 21.18
CA ALA A 53 9.56 -0.01 21.31
C ALA A 53 9.80 1.11 20.27
N LEU A 54 9.41 0.90 19.01
CA LEU A 54 9.53 1.91 17.95
C LEU A 54 8.72 3.18 18.26
N ALA A 55 7.50 3.03 18.76
CA ALA A 55 6.67 4.16 19.16
C ALA A 55 7.35 4.99 20.25
N THR A 56 7.90 4.31 21.27
CA THR A 56 8.61 4.94 22.39
C THR A 56 9.87 5.65 21.92
N GLU A 57 10.70 4.98 21.14
CA GLU A 57 11.96 5.52 20.59
C GLU A 57 11.72 6.80 19.79
N HIS A 58 10.65 6.82 18.99
CA HIS A 58 10.37 7.93 18.10
C HIS A 58 9.36 8.93 18.64
N LYS A 59 8.96 8.81 19.91
CA LYS A 59 7.97 9.69 20.56
C LYS A 59 6.67 9.79 19.76
N ALA A 60 6.28 8.68 19.13
CA ALA A 60 5.02 8.56 18.42
C ALA A 60 3.94 8.06 19.39
N ALA A 61 2.68 8.37 19.10
CA ALA A 61 1.55 7.82 19.86
C ALA A 61 1.45 6.30 19.68
N THR A 62 1.75 5.80 18.47
CA THR A 62 1.96 4.38 18.19
C THR A 62 2.78 4.22 16.91
N ALA A 63 3.34 3.03 16.70
CA ALA A 63 3.90 2.61 15.44
C ALA A 63 3.06 1.46 14.88
N LEU A 64 2.82 1.47 13.56
CA LEU A 64 2.16 0.37 12.87
C LEU A 64 3.14 -0.24 11.88
N LEU A 65 3.22 -1.57 11.86
CA LEU A 65 4.00 -2.34 10.90
C LEU A 65 3.08 -2.80 9.78
N ASN A 66 3.33 -2.30 8.57
CA ASN A 66 2.50 -2.53 7.41
C ASN A 66 3.25 -3.38 6.37
N GLY A 67 3.47 -4.66 6.70
CA GLY A 67 4.09 -5.63 5.81
C GLY A 67 4.66 -6.86 6.50
N PRO A 68 5.42 -7.70 5.77
CA PRO A 68 5.93 -7.45 4.43
C PRO A 68 4.85 -7.45 3.34
N ARG A 69 5.08 -6.69 2.26
CA ARG A 69 4.19 -6.53 1.12
C ARG A 69 4.97 -6.64 -0.18
N TYR A 70 4.25 -6.80 -1.27
CA TYR A 70 4.84 -6.79 -2.61
C TYR A 70 3.97 -5.99 -3.55
N TRP A 71 4.59 -5.19 -4.40
CA TRP A 71 3.88 -4.37 -5.37
C TRP A 71 3.32 -5.21 -6.53
N LEU A 72 2.14 -4.83 -7.01
CA LEU A 72 1.56 -5.34 -8.25
C LEU A 72 1.63 -4.33 -9.40
N MET A 73 1.68 -3.04 -9.09
CA MET A 73 1.90 -2.02 -10.12
C MET A 73 3.32 -2.09 -10.69
N ASN A 74 3.46 -1.73 -11.96
CA ASN A 74 4.74 -1.72 -12.66
C ASN A 74 5.53 -0.43 -12.43
N ALA A 75 4.81 0.69 -12.26
CA ALA A 75 5.41 2.00 -12.04
C ALA A 75 4.59 2.89 -11.11
N ILE A 76 5.29 3.82 -10.46
CA ILE A 76 4.71 4.96 -9.75
C ILE A 76 5.22 6.23 -10.44
N GLU A 77 4.31 7.14 -10.74
CA GLU A 77 4.63 8.50 -11.13
C GLU A 77 4.24 9.44 -10.00
N LYS A 78 5.16 10.29 -9.55
CA LYS A 78 4.89 11.26 -8.48
C LYS A 78 5.62 12.57 -8.74
N ALA A 79 5.07 13.66 -8.22
CA ALA A 79 5.80 14.93 -8.24
C ALA A 79 7.14 14.77 -7.48
N PRO A 80 8.22 15.42 -7.95
CA PRO A 80 9.49 15.41 -7.24
C PRO A 80 9.27 15.85 -5.79
N GLN A 81 9.69 15.01 -4.87
CA GLN A 81 9.75 15.38 -3.46
C GLN A 81 11.05 16.16 -3.22
N GLY A 82 11.13 16.86 -2.09
CA GLY A 82 12.39 17.43 -1.62
C GLY A 82 13.48 16.36 -1.44
N PRO A 83 14.64 16.73 -0.88
CA PRO A 83 15.72 15.77 -0.61
C PRO A 83 15.19 14.53 0.13
N PRO A 84 15.62 13.31 -0.26
CA PRO A 84 15.16 12.09 0.38
C PRO A 84 15.55 12.11 1.87
N VAL A 85 14.56 11.82 2.74
CA VAL A 85 14.78 11.67 4.18
C VAL A 85 14.75 10.18 4.49
N THR A 86 15.89 9.63 4.95
CA THR A 86 15.97 8.24 5.39
C THR A 86 15.95 8.13 6.91
N LYS A 87 15.46 6.99 7.40
CA LYS A 87 15.46 6.62 8.81
C LYS A 87 15.61 5.11 8.95
N THR A 88 16.28 4.67 10.01
CA THR A 88 16.51 3.25 10.27
C THR A 88 15.58 2.76 11.38
N PHE A 89 14.95 1.61 11.16
CA PHE A 89 14.10 0.92 12.15
C PHE A 89 14.62 -0.50 12.33
N GLY A 90 15.12 -0.85 13.51
CA GLY A 90 15.65 -2.20 13.79
C GLY A 90 16.70 -2.68 12.76
N GLY A 91 17.54 -1.76 12.26
CA GLY A 91 18.55 -2.07 11.23
C GLY A 91 18.07 -2.00 9.78
N ILE A 92 16.77 -1.76 9.54
CA ILE A 92 16.22 -1.59 8.18
C ILE A 92 16.20 -0.10 7.83
N GLU A 93 16.98 0.29 6.83
CA GLU A 93 16.92 1.64 6.29
C GLU A 93 15.62 1.84 5.49
N MET A 94 14.94 2.95 5.71
CA MET A 94 13.67 3.26 5.07
C MET A 94 13.61 4.72 4.62
N LEU A 95 12.93 4.96 3.51
CA LEU A 95 12.70 6.27 2.94
C LEU A 95 11.35 6.82 3.43
N GLN A 96 11.35 8.05 3.95
CA GLN A 96 10.11 8.76 4.28
C GLN A 96 9.36 9.10 2.97
N GLN A 97 8.15 8.56 2.80
CA GLN A 97 7.37 8.75 1.59
C GLN A 97 6.32 9.85 1.71
N ALA A 98 5.50 9.81 2.77
CA ALA A 98 4.34 10.67 2.91
C ALA A 98 3.88 10.78 4.36
N THR A 99 3.03 11.77 4.62
CA THR A 99 2.19 11.83 5.83
C THR A 99 0.74 11.60 5.42
N VAL A 100 0.07 10.64 6.05
CA VAL A 100 -1.32 10.28 5.76
C VAL A 100 -2.21 10.57 6.96
N LEU A 101 -3.39 11.15 6.72
CA LEU A 101 -4.43 11.25 7.73
C LEU A 101 -5.05 9.87 7.93
N LEU A 102 -5.10 9.40 9.18
CA LEU A 102 -5.71 8.12 9.50
C LEU A 102 -7.19 8.33 9.85
N SER A 103 -8.07 7.73 9.05
CA SER A 103 -9.50 7.64 9.39
C SER A 103 -9.76 6.70 10.57
N SER A 104 -8.88 5.70 10.76
CA SER A 104 -8.91 4.79 11.91
C SER A 104 -7.53 4.13 12.10
N MET A 105 -7.26 3.68 13.33
CA MET A 105 -6.01 2.99 13.71
C MET A 105 -6.02 1.50 13.34
N ASN A 106 -7.21 0.94 13.16
CA ASN A 106 -7.43 -0.45 12.78
C ASN A 106 -8.68 -0.53 11.88
N PRO A 107 -8.57 -0.19 10.59
CA PRO A 107 -9.72 -0.22 9.69
C PRO A 107 -10.21 -1.65 9.52
N ALA A 108 -11.52 -1.85 9.67
CA ALA A 108 -12.13 -3.14 9.32
C ALA A 108 -11.93 -3.39 7.81
N PRO A 109 -11.76 -4.66 7.39
CA PRO A 109 -11.67 -5.01 5.97
C PRO A 109 -12.82 -4.38 5.15
N TYR A 110 -12.51 -4.04 3.91
CA TYR A 110 -13.41 -3.42 2.93
C TYR A 110 -13.93 -2.03 3.33
N THR A 111 -13.35 -1.41 4.37
CA THR A 111 -13.61 -0.02 4.73
C THR A 111 -12.72 0.89 3.90
N VAL A 112 -13.33 1.91 3.28
CA VAL A 112 -12.60 2.86 2.44
C VAL A 112 -11.93 3.94 3.28
N SER A 113 -10.63 4.11 3.06
CA SER A 113 -9.82 5.22 3.55
C SER A 113 -9.46 6.17 2.41
N GLN A 114 -9.30 7.45 2.72
CA GLN A 114 -8.83 8.47 1.80
C GLN A 114 -7.36 8.79 2.10
N VAL A 115 -6.53 8.84 1.06
CA VAL A 115 -5.09 9.08 1.17
C VAL A 115 -4.67 10.17 0.19
N SER A 116 -4.10 11.26 0.71
CA SER A 116 -3.47 12.30 -0.10
C SER A 116 -2.05 11.87 -0.47
N ARG A 117 -1.87 11.36 -1.69
CA ARG A 117 -0.56 10.89 -2.18
C ARG A 117 -0.10 11.52 -3.49
N ASN A 118 -1.00 12.18 -4.25
CA ASN A 118 -0.69 12.87 -5.50
C ASN A 118 0.18 12.04 -6.47
N THR A 119 -0.14 10.76 -6.63
CA THR A 119 0.61 9.80 -7.47
C THR A 119 -0.26 9.20 -8.55
N VAL A 120 0.37 8.69 -9.62
CA VAL A 120 -0.23 7.77 -10.57
C VAL A 120 0.37 6.39 -10.37
N PHE A 121 -0.48 5.37 -10.21
CA PHE A 121 -0.04 3.97 -10.29
C PHE A 121 -0.30 3.45 -11.69
N VAL A 122 0.69 2.77 -12.25
CA VAL A 122 0.65 2.28 -13.62
C VAL A 122 0.80 0.77 -13.63
N PHE A 123 -0.16 0.11 -14.26
CA PHE A 123 -0.15 -1.32 -14.58
C PHE A 123 -0.06 -1.47 -16.09
N ASN A 124 0.94 -2.20 -16.58
CA ASN A 124 1.21 -2.33 -18.00
C ASN A 124 0.18 -3.24 -18.70
N ALA A 125 0.00 -3.05 -20.00
CA ALA A 125 -0.71 -4.04 -20.81
C ALA A 125 -0.01 -5.41 -20.71
N GLY A 126 -0.79 -6.49 -20.69
CA GLY A 126 -0.31 -7.87 -20.52
C GLY A 126 -0.18 -8.33 -19.07
N GLU A 127 -0.25 -7.42 -18.09
CA GLU A 127 -0.24 -7.82 -16.67
C GLU A 127 -1.58 -8.44 -16.27
N GLU A 128 -1.51 -9.50 -15.45
CA GLU A 128 -2.66 -9.97 -14.71
C GLU A 128 -2.92 -9.05 -13.51
N VAL A 129 -4.12 -8.51 -13.45
CA VAL A 129 -4.60 -7.70 -12.31
C VAL A 129 -5.68 -8.44 -11.54
N TYR A 130 -5.73 -8.11 -10.26
CA TYR A 130 -6.62 -8.69 -9.27
C TYR A 130 -7.55 -7.58 -8.78
N GLU A 131 -8.85 -7.76 -8.93
CA GLU A 131 -9.83 -6.69 -8.76
C GLU A 131 -10.96 -7.11 -7.82
N LEU A 132 -11.38 -6.19 -6.97
CA LEU A 132 -12.69 -6.25 -6.31
C LEU A 132 -13.68 -5.40 -7.09
N GLN A 133 -14.92 -5.84 -7.17
CA GLN A 133 -16.04 -5.01 -7.61
C GLN A 133 -17.03 -4.86 -6.46
N ASP A 134 -17.39 -3.63 -6.14
CA ASP A 134 -18.36 -3.34 -5.08
C ASP A 134 -19.81 -3.40 -5.61
N PRO A 135 -20.84 -3.37 -4.73
CA PRO A 135 -22.24 -3.46 -5.13
C PRO A 135 -22.74 -2.30 -6.01
N LYS A 136 -21.97 -1.21 -6.11
CA LYS A 136 -22.25 -0.06 -6.99
C LYS A 136 -21.54 -0.21 -8.35
N GLY A 137 -20.84 -1.33 -8.56
CA GLY A 137 -20.06 -1.60 -9.76
C GLY A 137 -18.70 -0.91 -9.79
N GLN A 138 -18.26 -0.25 -8.70
CA GLN A 138 -16.93 0.38 -8.68
C GLN A 138 -15.85 -0.72 -8.64
N ARG A 139 -14.79 -0.54 -9.45
CA ARG A 139 -13.67 -1.48 -9.51
C ARG A 139 -12.51 -1.00 -8.64
N TRP A 140 -11.91 -1.92 -7.92
CA TRP A 140 -10.78 -1.68 -7.04
C TRP A 140 -9.65 -2.62 -7.45
N VAL A 141 -8.54 -2.08 -7.96
CA VAL A 141 -7.39 -2.88 -8.39
C VAL A 141 -6.43 -3.08 -7.22
N MET A 142 -5.98 -4.31 -7.00
CA MET A 142 -5.02 -4.64 -5.96
C MET A 142 -3.69 -3.96 -6.29
N GLN A 143 -3.23 -3.07 -5.40
CA GLN A 143 -1.94 -2.40 -5.54
C GLN A 143 -0.80 -3.25 -4.96
N THR A 144 -1.09 -4.00 -3.90
CA THR A 144 -0.12 -4.82 -3.17
C THR A 144 -0.78 -6.06 -2.56
N TRP A 145 -0.12 -7.21 -2.61
CA TRP A 145 -0.45 -8.31 -1.71
C TRP A 145 0.40 -8.25 -0.43
N SER A 146 -0.10 -8.85 0.64
CA SER A 146 0.44 -8.74 2.00
C SER A 146 0.75 -10.10 2.60
N GLN A 147 1.83 -10.17 3.36
CA GLN A 147 2.20 -11.35 4.16
C GLN A 147 1.96 -11.13 5.67
N VAL A 148 1.19 -10.09 6.04
CA VAL A 148 0.88 -9.78 7.46
C VAL A 148 -0.01 -10.86 8.09
N VAL A 149 -1.07 -11.29 7.39
CA VAL A 149 -2.03 -12.28 7.91
C VAL A 149 -1.63 -13.70 7.52
N ASP A 150 -1.21 -13.89 6.27
CA ASP A 150 -0.71 -15.15 5.75
C ASP A 150 0.73 -14.98 5.27
N PRO A 151 1.74 -15.41 6.05
CA PRO A 151 3.14 -15.23 5.70
C PRO A 151 3.56 -16.02 4.45
N ASN A 152 2.75 -16.97 3.99
CA ASN A 152 3.01 -17.78 2.80
C ASN A 152 2.24 -17.29 1.56
N LEU A 153 1.40 -16.25 1.67
CA LEU A 153 0.66 -15.72 0.52
C LEU A 153 1.64 -15.29 -0.57
N SER A 154 1.44 -15.82 -1.77
CA SER A 154 2.28 -15.57 -2.94
C SER A 154 1.46 -15.02 -4.12
N ARG A 155 2.14 -14.47 -5.12
CA ARG A 155 1.49 -13.99 -6.35
C ARG A 155 0.70 -15.11 -7.06
N ALA A 156 1.14 -16.36 -6.96
CA ALA A 156 0.49 -17.51 -7.61
C ALA A 156 -0.88 -17.87 -7.00
N ASP A 157 -1.15 -17.42 -5.77
CA ASP A 157 -2.43 -17.66 -5.09
C ASP A 157 -3.50 -16.63 -5.47
N LEU A 158 -3.07 -15.46 -5.96
CA LEU A 158 -3.95 -14.34 -6.24
C LEU A 158 -5.05 -14.65 -7.27
N PRO A 159 -4.84 -15.46 -8.33
CA PRO A 159 -5.91 -15.87 -9.23
C PRO A 159 -7.13 -16.51 -8.57
N LYS A 160 -6.94 -17.20 -7.44
CA LYS A 160 -8.02 -17.89 -6.70
C LYS A 160 -8.34 -17.25 -5.36
N LEU A 161 -7.79 -16.07 -5.09
CA LEU A 161 -7.90 -15.43 -3.77
C LEU A 161 -9.35 -15.24 -3.32
N GLY A 162 -10.27 -14.99 -4.25
CA GLY A 162 -11.70 -14.82 -3.96
C GLY A 162 -12.32 -15.99 -3.20
N GLU A 163 -11.80 -17.22 -3.32
CA GLU A 163 -12.25 -18.39 -2.55
C GLU A 163 -11.87 -18.32 -1.06
N ARG A 164 -10.91 -17.47 -0.71
CA ARG A 164 -10.39 -17.28 0.65
C ARG A 164 -10.90 -16.00 1.33
N LEU A 165 -11.54 -15.10 0.58
CA LEU A 165 -12.00 -13.80 1.08
C LEU A 165 -13.42 -13.88 1.64
N ASN A 166 -13.66 -13.20 2.76
CA ASN A 166 -15.01 -13.02 3.31
C ASN A 166 -15.62 -11.75 2.71
N LEU A 167 -15.95 -11.81 1.42
CA LEU A 167 -16.47 -10.66 0.68
C LEU A 167 -17.80 -10.18 1.30
N PRO A 168 -17.98 -8.86 1.51
CA PRO A 168 -19.27 -8.32 1.95
C PRO A 168 -20.36 -8.59 0.90
N ALA A 169 -21.62 -8.56 1.32
CA ALA A 169 -22.74 -8.82 0.43
C ALA A 169 -22.71 -7.91 -0.82
N GLY A 170 -22.83 -8.52 -1.99
CA GLY A 170 -22.80 -7.84 -3.29
C GLY A 170 -21.42 -7.48 -3.83
N TRP A 171 -20.34 -7.80 -3.11
CA TRP A 171 -18.98 -7.69 -3.63
C TRP A 171 -18.59 -8.94 -4.41
N SER A 172 -17.70 -8.77 -5.39
CA SER A 172 -17.09 -9.88 -6.12
C SER A 172 -15.59 -9.67 -6.29
N TYR A 173 -14.86 -10.77 -6.47
CA TYR A 173 -13.44 -10.80 -6.76
C TYR A 173 -13.20 -11.37 -8.16
N HIS A 174 -12.42 -10.67 -8.98
CA HIS A 174 -12.17 -11.01 -10.37
C HIS A 174 -10.69 -10.86 -10.71
N THR A 175 -10.24 -11.65 -11.68
CA THR A 175 -8.93 -11.47 -12.29
C THR A 175 -9.07 -11.24 -13.79
N ARG A 176 -8.14 -10.48 -14.35
CA ARG A 176 -8.05 -10.32 -15.81
C ARG A 176 -6.65 -9.94 -16.23
N VAL A 177 -6.30 -10.31 -17.46
CA VAL A 177 -5.12 -9.77 -18.13
C VAL A 177 -5.49 -8.44 -18.78
N LEU A 178 -4.69 -7.40 -18.53
CA LEU A 178 -4.87 -6.09 -19.12
C LEU A 178 -4.59 -6.12 -20.63
N THR A 179 -5.53 -5.61 -21.44
CA THR A 179 -5.30 -5.42 -22.89
C THR A 179 -4.66 -4.08 -23.22
N SER A 180 -4.65 -3.14 -22.27
CA SER A 180 -4.07 -1.81 -22.38
C SER A 180 -3.58 -1.37 -21.00
N GLU A 181 -2.69 -0.36 -20.96
CA GLU A 181 -2.19 0.20 -19.70
C GLU A 181 -3.35 0.69 -18.82
N LEU A 182 -3.39 0.26 -17.56
CA LEU A 182 -4.30 0.77 -16.56
C LEU A 182 -3.56 1.78 -15.69
N ARG A 183 -4.11 3.00 -15.61
CA ARG A 183 -3.58 4.09 -14.79
C ARG A 183 -4.57 4.43 -13.69
N VAL A 184 -4.12 4.43 -12.45
CA VAL A 184 -4.87 4.94 -11.30
C VAL A 184 -4.29 6.30 -10.95
N ASP A 185 -4.91 7.37 -11.45
CA ASP A 185 -4.43 8.75 -11.29
C ASP A 185 -5.14 9.44 -10.12
N THR A 186 -4.37 9.75 -9.07
CA THR A 186 -4.85 10.47 -7.90
C THR A 186 -4.06 11.76 -7.68
N THR A 187 -3.62 12.42 -8.77
CA THR A 187 -2.86 13.68 -8.71
C THR A 187 -3.73 14.90 -8.42
N ASN A 188 -5.03 14.83 -8.72
CA ASN A 188 -6.00 15.91 -8.54
C ASN A 188 -7.12 15.59 -7.54
N ARG A 189 -7.00 14.47 -6.82
CA ARG A 189 -8.00 13.98 -5.86
C ARG A 189 -7.36 13.02 -4.87
N GLU A 190 -7.98 12.85 -3.71
CA GLU A 190 -7.54 11.83 -2.77
C GLU A 190 -7.72 10.43 -3.35
N ALA A 191 -6.73 9.57 -3.11
CA ALA A 191 -6.83 8.16 -3.42
C ALA A 191 -7.83 7.50 -2.46
N ARG A 192 -8.73 6.67 -2.98
CA ARG A 192 -9.58 5.80 -2.17
C ARG A 192 -8.94 4.42 -2.13
N VAL A 193 -8.62 3.97 -0.92
CA VAL A 193 -7.90 2.71 -0.65
C VAL A 193 -8.70 1.88 0.33
N LEU A 194 -8.67 0.57 0.18
CA LEU A 194 -9.21 -0.37 1.17
C LEU A 194 -8.28 -1.58 1.29
N GLN A 195 -8.52 -2.38 2.33
CA GLN A 195 -7.84 -3.67 2.52
C GLN A 195 -8.84 -4.81 2.60
N ASP A 196 -8.46 -6.01 2.14
CA ASP A 196 -9.25 -7.24 2.32
C ASP A 196 -8.90 -7.96 3.64
N ASP A 197 -9.49 -9.13 3.87
CA ASP A 197 -9.27 -9.97 5.07
C ASP A 197 -7.79 -10.32 5.31
N LEU A 198 -7.01 -10.41 4.24
CA LEU A 198 -5.59 -10.76 4.28
C LEU A 198 -4.69 -9.52 4.27
N THR A 199 -5.28 -8.33 4.42
CA THR A 199 -4.63 -7.01 4.38
C THR A 199 -4.03 -6.67 3.03
N ASN A 200 -4.39 -7.35 1.94
CA ASN A 200 -4.00 -6.90 0.60
C ASN A 200 -4.67 -5.55 0.34
N SER A 201 -3.94 -4.62 -0.25
CA SER A 201 -4.44 -3.26 -0.44
C SER A 201 -4.92 -3.06 -1.86
N TYR A 202 -6.02 -2.33 -2.02
CA TYR A 202 -6.65 -2.04 -3.30
C TYR A 202 -6.84 -0.55 -3.48
N SER A 203 -6.68 -0.05 -4.69
CA SER A 203 -7.00 1.34 -5.05
C SER A 203 -8.25 1.35 -5.93
N LEU A 204 -9.16 2.29 -5.65
CA LEU A 204 -10.28 2.54 -6.55
C LEU A 204 -9.76 2.93 -7.93
N VAL A 205 -10.20 2.22 -8.97
CA VAL A 205 -9.93 2.59 -10.35
C VAL A 205 -10.72 3.85 -10.69
N THR A 206 -10.02 4.92 -11.04
CA THR A 206 -10.62 6.14 -11.53
C THR A 206 -11.07 5.94 -12.97
N ALA A 207 -12.29 6.40 -13.29
CA ALA A 207 -12.79 6.47 -14.66
C ALA A 207 -12.02 7.51 -15.49
#